data_AF-A0A1L5NNH4-F1
#
_entry.id   AF-A0A1L5NNH4-F1
#
_cell.length_a   1.000
_cell.length_b   1.000
_cell.length_c   1.000
_cell.angle_alpha   90.00
_cell.angle_beta   90.00
_cell.angle_gamma   90.00
#
_symmetry.space_group_name_H-M   'P 1'
#
loop_
_entity.id
_entity.type
_entity.pdbx_description
1 polymer ?
#
loop_
_entity_poly.entity_id
_entity_poly.type
_entity_poly.pdbx_seq_one_letter_code
_entity_poly.pdbx_strand_id
1 'polypeptide(L)'
;MSKIDLDISELPDSTVSVREVFGIDSDIRVPAYSKGDAYVPDLDNDYLFDRETTLAILAGFAHNRRVMISGYHGTGKSSHIEQVAARLNWPCVRINLDSHVSRIDLVGKDAIVVKDGLQVTEFKDGILPWAYQHNVALVFDEYDAGRPDVMFVIQRVLESSGRLTLLDQSRVIRPHPAFRLFATANTIGLGDTTGLYHGTQQINQAQMDRWSIVTTLNYLPHDHEVNIVTAKVKSFQKDKNGRDTVSKMVRVADLTRASFMNGDLSTVMSPRTVITWAENADIFGDLAFAFRVTFLNKCDELERPLVAEHYQRAFGVELKESAANIVLEA
;
A
#
# COMPACT_ATOMS: atom_id res chain seq x y z
N MET A 1 33.68 19.31 -18.68
CA MET A 1 33.01 18.05 -19.01
C MET A 1 32.80 17.26 -17.72
N SER A 2 31.67 17.43 -17.03
CA SER A 2 31.30 16.50 -15.95
C SER A 2 30.51 15.36 -16.58
N LYS A 3 31.24 14.37 -17.15
CA LYS A 3 30.68 13.03 -17.26
C LYS A 3 30.53 12.54 -15.82
N ILE A 4 29.37 12.78 -15.23
CA ILE A 4 28.84 11.83 -14.27
C ILE A 4 28.51 10.64 -15.17
N ASP A 5 29.48 9.75 -15.34
CA ASP A 5 29.19 8.41 -15.83
C ASP A 5 28.25 7.85 -14.77
N LEU A 6 26.94 7.99 -14.99
CA LEU A 6 25.96 7.14 -14.36
C LEU A 6 26.48 5.75 -14.65
N ASP A 7 26.79 4.99 -13.60
CA ASP A 7 27.03 3.58 -13.79
C ASP A 7 25.71 3.02 -14.34
N ILE A 8 25.64 2.85 -15.66
CA ILE A 8 24.49 2.27 -16.36
C ILE A 8 24.56 0.73 -16.23
N SER A 9 25.07 0.28 -15.08
CA SER A 9 25.05 -1.09 -14.65
C SER A 9 23.62 -1.41 -14.19
N GLU A 10 23.28 -2.70 -14.16
CA GLU A 10 22.03 -3.14 -13.52
C GLU A 10 20.74 -2.61 -14.18
N LEU A 11 20.74 -2.47 -15.52
CA LEU A 11 19.50 -2.36 -16.30
C LEU A 11 18.76 -3.70 -16.32
N PRO A 12 17.42 -3.70 -16.50
CA PRO A 12 16.64 -4.92 -16.69
C PRO A 12 17.22 -5.78 -17.83
N ASP A 13 17.48 -7.05 -17.54
CA ASP A 13 18.12 -8.02 -18.44
C ASP A 13 17.13 -9.03 -19.04
N SER A 14 15.85 -8.91 -18.69
CA SER A 14 14.77 -9.81 -19.12
C SER A 14 13.47 -9.07 -19.40
N THR A 15 12.48 -9.80 -19.93
CA THR A 15 11.10 -9.31 -20.07
C THR A 15 10.11 -10.39 -19.67
N VAL A 16 9.06 -10.00 -18.95
CA VAL A 16 7.97 -10.91 -18.59
C VAL A 16 6.71 -10.63 -19.40
N SER A 17 5.94 -11.68 -19.66
CA SER A 17 4.59 -11.59 -20.25
C SER A 17 3.58 -11.23 -19.17
N VAL A 18 2.78 -10.18 -19.40
CA VAL A 18 1.75 -9.77 -18.43
C VAL A 18 0.70 -10.87 -18.22
N ARG A 19 0.32 -11.55 -19.30
CA ARG A 19 -0.60 -12.69 -19.29
C ARG A 19 -0.12 -13.85 -18.44
N GLU A 20 1.15 -14.23 -18.57
CA GLU A 20 1.71 -15.40 -17.89
C GLU A 20 1.97 -15.12 -16.41
N VAL A 21 2.52 -13.94 -16.09
CA VAL A 21 3.00 -13.63 -14.73
C VAL A 21 1.90 -13.08 -13.82
N PHE A 22 0.96 -12.32 -14.38
CA PHE A 22 -0.09 -11.65 -13.61
C PHE A 22 -1.50 -12.22 -13.87
N GLY A 23 -1.64 -13.16 -14.81
CA GLY A 23 -2.95 -13.74 -15.17
C GLY A 23 -3.89 -12.75 -15.85
N ILE A 24 -3.38 -11.64 -16.38
CA ILE A 24 -4.17 -10.58 -17.03
C ILE A 24 -4.12 -10.76 -18.55
N ASP A 25 -5.28 -10.90 -19.19
CA ASP A 25 -5.40 -10.94 -20.65
C ASP A 25 -4.88 -9.64 -21.28
N SER A 26 -3.61 -9.68 -21.69
CA SER A 26 -2.85 -8.57 -22.27
C SER A 26 -1.59 -9.11 -22.95
N ASP A 27 -1.27 -8.56 -24.13
CA ASP A 27 -0.07 -8.93 -24.89
C ASP A 27 1.15 -8.06 -24.53
N ILE A 28 1.01 -7.18 -23.52
CA ILE A 28 2.09 -6.35 -23.02
C ILE A 28 3.20 -7.24 -22.46
N ARG A 29 4.46 -6.89 -22.79
CA ARG A 29 5.66 -7.40 -22.11
C ARG A 29 6.32 -6.26 -21.34
N VAL A 30 6.79 -6.57 -20.14
CA VAL A 30 7.39 -5.57 -19.22
C VAL A 30 8.83 -5.95 -18.92
N PRO A 31 9.79 -5.00 -18.92
CA PRO A 31 11.16 -5.25 -18.49
C PRO A 31 11.21 -5.79 -17.06
N ALA A 32 12.11 -6.71 -16.79
CA ALA A 32 12.29 -7.38 -15.51
C ALA A 32 13.75 -7.78 -15.32
N TYR A 33 14.10 -8.18 -14.10
CA TYR A 33 15.41 -8.76 -13.79
C TYR A 33 15.32 -10.29 -13.72
N SER A 34 16.36 -10.95 -14.20
CA SER A 34 16.50 -12.41 -14.12
C SER A 34 16.76 -12.91 -12.70
N LYS A 35 17.31 -12.05 -11.83
CA LYS A 35 17.60 -12.32 -10.42
C LYS A 35 17.18 -11.13 -9.56
N GLY A 36 16.61 -11.42 -8.39
CA GLY A 36 16.37 -10.42 -7.36
C GLY A 36 17.57 -10.23 -6.44
N ASP A 37 17.55 -9.12 -5.70
CA ASP A 37 18.49 -8.80 -4.62
C ASP A 37 17.75 -8.67 -3.28
N ALA A 38 18.45 -8.18 -2.25
CA ALA A 38 17.88 -8.00 -0.91
C ALA A 38 16.79 -6.90 -0.82
N TYR A 39 16.64 -6.06 -1.85
CA TYR A 39 15.63 -5.02 -1.93
C TYR A 39 14.40 -5.46 -2.73
N VAL A 40 14.41 -6.64 -3.34
CA VAL A 40 13.21 -7.20 -3.97
C VAL A 40 12.23 -7.67 -2.88
N PRO A 41 10.95 -7.24 -2.91
CA PRO A 41 9.97 -7.67 -1.92
C PRO A 41 9.70 -9.18 -1.97
N ASP A 42 9.24 -9.73 -0.84
CA ASP A 42 8.84 -11.13 -0.76
C ASP A 42 7.67 -11.44 -1.70
N LEU A 43 7.78 -12.55 -2.42
CA LEU A 43 6.76 -13.02 -3.36
C LEU A 43 5.62 -13.72 -2.63
N ASP A 44 4.40 -13.26 -2.86
CA ASP A 44 3.19 -13.94 -2.46
C ASP A 44 2.53 -14.61 -3.66
N ASN A 45 2.63 -15.95 -3.74
CA ASN A 45 2.08 -16.74 -4.84
C ASN A 45 0.54 -16.71 -4.88
N ASP A 46 -0.12 -16.45 -3.75
CA ASP A 46 -1.57 -16.42 -3.64
C ASP A 46 -2.16 -15.02 -3.85
N TYR A 47 -1.32 -14.04 -4.24
CA TYR A 47 -1.77 -12.66 -4.44
C TYR A 47 -2.69 -12.52 -5.65
N LEU A 48 -3.85 -11.88 -5.45
CA LEU A 48 -4.83 -11.62 -6.49
C LEU A 48 -4.64 -10.20 -7.05
N PHE A 49 -4.34 -10.11 -8.35
CA PHE A 49 -4.16 -8.83 -9.03
C PHE A 49 -5.49 -8.24 -9.51
N ASP A 50 -5.83 -7.06 -9.02
CA ASP A 50 -6.75 -6.15 -9.70
C ASP A 50 -6.20 -5.73 -11.07
N ARG A 51 -6.99 -5.91 -12.13
CA ARG A 51 -6.54 -5.72 -13.52
C ARG A 51 -6.10 -4.29 -13.81
N GLU A 52 -6.93 -3.31 -13.46
CA GLU A 52 -6.71 -1.91 -13.82
C GLU A 52 -5.50 -1.33 -13.08
N THR A 53 -5.43 -1.57 -11.78
CA THR A 53 -4.32 -1.15 -10.92
C THR A 53 -3.01 -1.80 -11.36
N THR A 54 -3.04 -3.09 -11.71
CA THR A 54 -1.84 -3.80 -12.19
C THR A 54 -1.33 -3.22 -13.51
N LEU A 55 -2.21 -2.96 -14.49
CA LEU A 55 -1.81 -2.35 -15.76
C LEU A 55 -1.23 -0.94 -15.56
N ALA A 56 -1.79 -0.15 -14.64
CA ALA A 56 -1.25 1.16 -14.27
C ALA A 56 0.18 1.05 -13.69
N ILE A 57 0.40 0.14 -12.73
CA ILE A 57 1.72 -0.08 -12.11
C ILE A 57 2.73 -0.57 -13.16
N LEU A 58 2.33 -1.51 -14.02
CA LEU A 58 3.16 -2.04 -15.10
C LEU A 58 3.53 -0.97 -16.12
N ALA A 59 2.65 -0.01 -16.42
CA ALA A 59 3.00 1.16 -17.22
C ALA A 59 4.06 2.05 -16.52
N GLY A 60 4.02 2.12 -15.19
CA GLY A 60 5.08 2.68 -14.36
C GLY A 60 6.42 1.99 -14.62
N PHE A 61 6.50 0.67 -14.44
CA PHE A 61 7.72 -0.10 -14.65
C PHE A 61 8.23 -0.10 -16.11
N ALA A 62 7.35 -0.25 -17.10
CA ALA A 62 7.73 -0.32 -18.50
C ALA A 62 8.15 1.03 -19.10
N HIS A 63 7.49 2.11 -18.70
CA HIS A 63 7.62 3.43 -19.35
C HIS A 63 8.05 4.56 -18.42
N ASN A 64 8.47 4.23 -17.18
CA ASN A 64 8.83 5.20 -16.15
C ASN A 64 7.74 6.25 -15.90
N ARG A 65 6.47 5.83 -15.97
CA ARG A 65 5.33 6.69 -15.60
C ARG A 65 5.29 6.85 -14.09
N ARG A 66 4.98 8.06 -13.63
CA ARG A 66 4.74 8.35 -12.21
C ARG A 66 3.34 7.87 -11.88
N VAL A 67 3.19 6.87 -11.00
CA VAL A 67 1.91 6.23 -10.73
C VAL A 67 1.50 6.45 -9.27
N MET A 68 0.31 7.00 -9.07
CA MET A 68 -0.32 7.10 -7.76
C MET A 68 -1.50 6.11 -7.67
N ILE A 69 -1.60 5.41 -6.55
CA ILE A 69 -2.73 4.55 -6.23
C ILE A 69 -3.50 5.18 -5.08
N SER A 70 -4.75 5.55 -5.31
CA SER A 70 -5.65 6.04 -4.27
C SER A 70 -6.67 4.97 -3.89
N GLY A 71 -7.28 5.08 -2.72
CA GLY A 71 -8.34 4.19 -2.27
C GLY A 71 -8.39 4.04 -0.77
N TYR A 72 -9.41 3.34 -0.27
CA TYR A 72 -9.60 3.16 1.18
C TYR A 72 -8.40 2.49 1.87
N HIS A 73 -8.27 2.70 3.16
CA HIS A 73 -7.23 2.05 3.95
C HIS A 73 -7.41 0.52 3.95
N GLY A 74 -6.30 -0.22 4.02
CA GLY A 74 -6.34 -1.68 4.11
C GLY A 74 -6.77 -2.43 2.84
N THR A 75 -6.93 -1.75 1.69
CA THR A 75 -7.25 -2.40 0.39
C THR A 75 -6.04 -3.02 -0.31
N GLY A 76 -4.82 -2.84 0.24
CA GLY A 76 -3.61 -3.47 -0.28
C GLY A 76 -2.80 -2.63 -1.27
N LYS A 77 -3.01 -1.31 -1.36
CA LYS A 77 -2.33 -0.40 -2.31
C LYS A 77 -0.80 -0.58 -2.36
N SER A 78 -0.13 -0.51 -1.21
CA SER A 78 1.33 -0.61 -1.12
C SER A 78 1.82 -2.02 -1.44
N SER A 79 1.13 -3.04 -0.91
CA SER A 79 1.42 -4.43 -1.22
C SER A 79 1.22 -4.76 -2.69
N HIS A 80 0.30 -4.09 -3.38
CA HIS A 80 0.07 -4.30 -4.82
C HIS A 80 1.28 -3.90 -5.64
N ILE A 81 1.88 -2.74 -5.32
CA ILE A 81 3.13 -2.29 -5.95
C ILE A 81 4.27 -3.28 -5.64
N GLU A 82 4.41 -3.67 -4.36
CA GLU A 82 5.43 -4.62 -3.91
C GLU A 82 5.30 -5.98 -4.62
N GLN A 83 4.08 -6.49 -4.80
CA GLN A 83 3.84 -7.77 -5.47
C GLN A 83 4.04 -7.72 -6.98
N VAL A 84 3.84 -6.54 -7.61
CA VAL A 84 4.29 -6.33 -8.98
C VAL A 84 5.81 -6.29 -9.06
N ALA A 85 6.47 -5.54 -8.18
CA ALA A 85 7.93 -5.45 -8.12
C ALA A 85 8.59 -6.83 -7.89
N ALA A 86 8.06 -7.63 -6.96
CA ALA A 86 8.52 -8.99 -6.66
C ALA A 86 8.48 -9.88 -7.90
N ARG A 87 7.39 -9.84 -8.69
CA ARG A 87 7.25 -10.62 -9.93
C ARG A 87 8.14 -10.14 -11.07
N LEU A 88 8.58 -8.89 -11.03
CA LEU A 88 9.56 -8.32 -11.96
C LEU A 88 11.00 -8.47 -11.46
N ASN A 89 11.22 -9.04 -10.26
CA ASN A 89 12.49 -8.99 -9.52
C ASN A 89 13.07 -7.58 -9.44
N TRP A 90 12.22 -6.56 -9.36
CA TRP A 90 12.66 -5.17 -9.33
C TRP A 90 12.88 -4.74 -7.88
N PRO A 91 14.08 -4.25 -7.51
CA PRO A 91 14.32 -3.68 -6.18
C PRO A 91 13.26 -2.64 -5.83
N CYS A 92 12.67 -2.70 -4.64
CA CYS A 92 11.57 -1.81 -4.25
C CYS A 92 11.75 -1.31 -2.82
N VAL A 93 11.81 0.01 -2.67
CA VAL A 93 11.94 0.67 -1.37
C VAL A 93 10.71 1.49 -1.08
N ARG A 94 10.07 1.20 0.04
CA ARG A 94 8.89 1.91 0.54
C ARG A 94 9.28 2.86 1.68
N ILE A 95 8.81 4.10 1.59
CA ILE A 95 8.93 5.12 2.64
C ILE A 95 7.52 5.54 3.00
N ASN A 96 7.13 5.39 4.27
CA ASN A 96 5.89 5.98 4.76
C ASN A 96 6.11 7.47 5.03
N LEU A 97 5.31 8.36 4.43
CA LEU A 97 5.42 9.81 4.61
C LEU A 97 4.70 10.34 5.86
N ASP A 98 4.55 9.51 6.88
CA ASP A 98 4.02 9.90 8.18
C ASP A 98 4.75 11.12 8.79
N SER A 99 4.21 11.65 9.89
CA SER A 99 4.68 12.88 10.52
C SER A 99 6.15 12.85 11.00
N HIS A 100 6.80 11.68 11.02
CA HIS A 100 8.20 11.52 11.46
C HIS A 100 9.21 11.69 10.33
N VAL A 101 8.84 11.48 9.07
CA VAL A 101 9.78 11.64 7.95
C VAL A 101 10.07 13.12 7.74
N SER A 102 11.33 13.51 7.94
CA SER A 102 11.77 14.88 7.74
C SER A 102 12.41 15.08 6.36
N ARG A 103 12.54 16.35 5.96
CA ARG A 103 13.34 16.73 4.78
C ARG A 103 14.77 16.18 4.85
N ILE A 104 15.34 16.10 6.06
CA ILE A 104 16.70 15.61 6.29
C ILE A 104 16.80 14.10 6.02
N ASP A 105 15.79 13.32 6.41
CA ASP A 105 15.79 11.87 6.14
C ASP A 105 15.64 11.59 4.63
N LEU A 106 14.86 12.42 3.95
CA LEU A 106 14.63 12.29 2.52
C LEU A 106 15.84 12.73 1.69
N VAL A 107 16.42 13.90 1.99
CA VAL A 107 17.50 14.52 1.19
C VAL A 107 18.89 14.15 1.70
N GLY A 108 19.08 14.07 3.02
CA GLY A 108 20.36 13.82 3.65
C GLY A 108 20.81 14.94 4.60
N LYS A 109 21.95 14.72 5.24
CA LYS A 109 22.59 15.65 6.18
C LYS A 109 24.09 15.48 6.18
N ASP A 110 24.78 16.52 6.64
CA ASP A 110 26.17 16.41 7.06
C ASP A 110 26.31 15.47 8.26
N ALA A 111 27.23 14.53 8.17
CA ALA A 111 27.55 13.59 9.22
C ALA A 111 29.06 13.60 9.47
N ILE A 112 29.44 13.52 10.75
CA ILE A 112 30.84 13.33 11.13
C ILE A 112 31.17 11.84 10.97
N VAL A 113 32.09 11.52 10.08
CA VAL A 113 32.60 10.17 9.87
C VAL A 113 34.07 10.13 10.24
N VAL A 114 34.54 8.99 10.75
CA VAL A 114 35.96 8.80 11.03
C VAL A 114 36.60 8.14 9.83
N LYS A 115 37.55 8.83 9.19
CA LYS A 115 38.32 8.33 8.06
C LYS A 115 39.79 8.46 8.38
N ASP A 116 40.51 7.34 8.33
CA ASP A 116 41.94 7.27 8.68
C ASP A 116 42.26 7.86 10.07
N GLY A 117 41.35 7.69 11.04
CA GLY A 117 41.49 8.19 12.41
C GLY A 117 41.17 9.67 12.61
N LEU A 118 40.80 10.40 11.55
CA LEU A 118 40.41 11.81 11.60
C LEU A 118 38.89 11.97 11.52
N GLN A 119 38.33 12.91 12.29
CA GLN A 119 36.94 13.31 12.17
C GLN A 119 36.78 14.22 10.97
N VAL A 120 36.03 13.77 9.96
CA VAL A 120 35.74 14.52 8.74
C VAL A 120 34.22 14.66 8.62
N THR A 121 33.77 15.86 8.26
CA THR A 121 32.37 16.08 7.91
C THR A 121 32.15 15.67 6.46
N GLU A 122 31.34 14.64 6.24
CA GLU A 122 30.91 14.21 4.90
C GLU A 122 29.39 14.29 4.82
N PHE A 123 28.86 14.75 3.68
CA PHE A 123 27.42 14.71 3.45
C PHE A 123 26.99 13.27 3.21
N LYS A 124 26.05 12.79 4.02
CA LYS A 124 25.42 11.49 3.83
C LYS A 124 24.08 11.66 3.13
N ASP A 125 23.96 11.03 1.96
CA ASP A 125 22.71 11.02 1.21
C ASP A 125 21.54 10.43 1.99
N GLY A 126 20.42 11.13 1.89
CA GLY A 126 19.13 10.60 2.30
C GLY A 126 18.64 9.56 1.30
N ILE A 127 17.47 8.99 1.59
CA ILE A 127 16.94 7.89 0.80
C ILE A 127 16.57 8.32 -0.63
N LEU A 128 16.17 9.57 -0.85
CA LEU A 128 15.73 10.02 -2.18
C LEU A 128 16.90 10.19 -3.16
N PRO A 129 17.99 10.93 -2.85
CA PRO A 129 19.14 10.96 -3.75
C PRO A 129 19.72 9.58 -4.06
N TRP A 130 19.81 8.72 -3.03
CA TRP A 130 20.26 7.34 -3.20
C TRP A 130 19.33 6.60 -4.18
N ALA A 131 18.03 6.52 -3.89
CA ALA A 131 17.08 5.80 -4.74
C ALA A 131 17.05 6.37 -6.17
N TYR A 132 17.13 7.70 -6.32
CA TYR A 132 17.13 8.35 -7.62
C TYR A 132 18.30 7.87 -8.50
N GLN A 133 19.46 7.54 -7.92
CA GLN A 133 20.64 7.09 -8.66
C GLN A 133 20.77 5.57 -8.78
N HIS A 134 19.82 4.78 -8.27
CA HIS A 134 19.85 3.31 -8.34
C HIS A 134 18.67 2.74 -9.14
N ASN A 135 18.76 1.47 -9.52
CA ASN A 135 17.79 0.73 -10.31
C ASN A 135 16.53 0.29 -9.53
N VAL A 136 16.06 1.13 -8.61
CA VAL A 136 15.01 0.82 -7.63
C VAL A 136 13.67 1.47 -7.98
N ALA A 137 12.59 0.82 -7.60
CA ALA A 137 11.26 1.42 -7.49
C ALA A 137 11.11 2.06 -6.10
N LEU A 138 10.97 3.37 -6.04
CA LEU A 138 10.66 4.08 -4.81
C LEU A 138 9.14 4.25 -4.66
N VAL A 139 8.62 3.88 -3.50
CA VAL A 139 7.19 4.00 -3.15
C VAL A 139 7.04 4.97 -1.98
N PHE A 140 6.35 6.09 -2.22
CA PHE A 140 5.88 6.96 -1.13
C PHE A 140 4.52 6.46 -0.63
N ASP A 141 4.52 5.81 0.52
CA ASP A 141 3.29 5.37 1.20
C ASP A 141 2.66 6.54 1.95
N GLU A 142 1.33 6.59 1.99
CA GLU A 142 0.56 7.67 2.62
C GLU A 142 0.98 9.06 2.14
N TYR A 143 1.06 9.23 0.81
CA TYR A 143 1.55 10.47 0.19
C TYR A 143 0.79 11.72 0.63
N ASP A 144 -0.51 11.60 0.86
CA ASP A 144 -1.35 12.66 1.37
C ASP A 144 -1.08 13.01 2.85
N ALA A 145 -0.42 12.17 3.63
CA ALA A 145 0.02 12.52 5.00
C ALA A 145 1.34 13.31 5.05
N GLY A 146 2.03 13.45 3.90
CA GLY A 146 3.34 14.05 3.80
C GLY A 146 3.38 15.52 4.24
N ARG A 147 4.39 15.86 5.06
CA ARG A 147 4.62 17.24 5.49
C ARG A 147 4.92 18.17 4.31
N PRO A 148 4.44 19.43 4.30
CA PRO A 148 4.62 20.34 3.17
C PRO A 148 6.09 20.50 2.71
N ASP A 149 7.03 20.59 3.65
CA ASP A 149 8.47 20.75 3.36
C ASP A 149 9.11 19.53 2.69
N VAL A 150 8.60 18.33 2.99
CA VAL A 150 8.96 17.05 2.35
C VAL A 150 8.35 16.97 0.95
N MET A 151 7.08 17.34 0.82
CA MET A 151 6.35 17.33 -0.45
C MET A 151 6.99 18.24 -1.51
N PHE A 152 7.53 19.39 -1.10
CA PHE A 152 8.30 20.26 -2.01
C PHE A 152 9.56 19.60 -2.57
N VAL A 153 10.19 18.67 -1.85
CA VAL A 153 11.32 17.90 -2.38
C VAL A 153 10.82 16.91 -3.44
N ILE A 154 9.76 16.16 -3.12
CA ILE A 154 9.20 15.14 -4.02
C ILE A 154 8.70 15.76 -5.32
N GLN A 155 8.08 16.94 -5.25
CA GLN A 155 7.63 17.69 -6.41
C GLN A 155 8.73 17.87 -7.48
N ARG A 156 9.98 18.14 -7.06
CA ARG A 156 11.12 18.33 -7.98
C ARG A 156 11.48 17.03 -8.71
N VAL A 157 11.29 15.88 -8.07
CA VAL A 157 11.55 14.56 -8.64
C VAL A 157 10.48 14.14 -9.65
N LEU A 158 9.26 14.63 -9.45
CA LEU A 158 8.13 14.44 -10.38
C LEU A 158 8.23 15.33 -11.63
N GLU A 159 9.12 16.32 -11.66
CA GLU A 159 9.31 17.17 -12.84
C GLU A 159 9.89 16.40 -14.03
N SER A 160 9.42 16.73 -15.23
CA SER A 160 9.83 16.10 -16.50
C SER A 160 11.30 16.35 -16.85
N SER A 161 11.96 17.31 -16.21
CA SER A 161 13.34 17.70 -16.49
C SER A 161 14.38 16.64 -16.10
N GLY A 162 13.99 15.65 -15.27
CA GLY A 162 14.82 14.51 -14.89
C GLY A 162 16.11 14.91 -14.16
N ARG A 163 16.12 16.05 -13.46
CA ARG A 163 17.27 16.53 -12.69
C ARG A 163 16.84 16.94 -11.29
N LEU A 164 17.50 16.39 -10.28
CA LEU A 164 17.33 16.82 -8.89
C LEU A 164 18.53 17.69 -8.49
N THR A 165 18.27 18.97 -8.24
CA THR A 165 19.30 19.91 -7.74
C THR A 165 19.32 19.90 -6.22
N LEU A 166 20.44 19.47 -5.66
CA LEU A 166 20.74 19.45 -4.23
C LEU A 166 21.53 20.71 -3.90
N LEU A 167 20.80 21.76 -3.49
CA LEU A 167 21.35 23.11 -3.28
C LEU A 167 22.44 23.15 -2.22
N ASP A 168 22.24 22.44 -1.10
CA ASP A 168 23.19 22.41 0.01
C ASP A 168 24.56 21.82 -0.38
N GLN A 169 24.58 21.00 -1.43
CA GLN A 169 25.79 20.40 -1.99
C GLN A 169 26.24 21.03 -3.31
N SER A 170 25.51 22.02 -3.83
CA SER A 170 25.73 22.60 -5.15
C SER A 170 25.89 21.55 -6.27
N ARG A 171 25.15 20.42 -6.18
CA ARG A 171 25.21 19.33 -7.16
C ARG A 171 23.86 19.07 -7.81
N VAL A 172 23.93 18.52 -9.03
CA VAL A 172 22.76 18.10 -9.80
C VAL A 172 22.90 16.63 -10.12
N ILE A 173 21.92 15.82 -9.69
CA ILE A 173 21.87 14.39 -9.98
C ILE A 173 20.77 14.09 -11.00
N ARG A 174 20.95 12.98 -11.73
CA ARG A 174 20.02 12.47 -12.74
C ARG A 174 19.51 11.10 -12.31
N PRO A 175 18.28 10.72 -12.71
CA PRO A 175 17.74 9.44 -12.34
C PRO A 175 18.50 8.32 -13.06
N HIS A 176 18.68 7.20 -12.38
CA HIS A 176 19.01 5.95 -13.04
C HIS A 176 17.92 5.60 -14.07
N PRO A 177 18.23 5.04 -15.25
CA PRO A 177 17.21 4.73 -16.26
C PRO A 177 16.16 3.71 -15.78
N ALA A 178 16.53 2.87 -14.82
CA ALA A 178 15.65 1.91 -14.15
C ALA A 178 15.06 2.42 -12.82
N PHE A 179 15.24 3.70 -12.46
CA PHE A 179 14.51 4.28 -11.33
C PHE A 179 13.01 4.35 -11.65
N ARG A 180 12.16 3.93 -10.72
CA ARG A 180 10.69 4.04 -10.81
C ARG A 180 10.14 4.74 -9.59
N LEU A 181 9.01 5.43 -9.76
CA LEU A 181 8.42 6.21 -8.68
C LEU A 181 6.90 5.98 -8.61
N PHE A 182 6.48 5.55 -7.44
CA PHE A 182 5.10 5.25 -7.09
C PHE A 182 4.69 6.01 -5.82
N ALA A 183 3.38 6.20 -5.66
CA ALA A 183 2.80 6.65 -4.41
C ALA A 183 1.50 5.92 -4.11
N THR A 184 1.15 5.83 -2.83
CA THR A 184 -0.19 5.48 -2.38
C THR A 184 -0.79 6.68 -1.64
N ALA A 185 -2.10 6.82 -1.68
CA ALA A 185 -2.82 7.83 -0.90
C ALA A 185 -4.15 7.25 -0.41
N ASN A 186 -4.65 7.75 0.71
CA ASN A 186 -5.95 7.34 1.24
C ASN A 186 -7.10 8.20 0.69
N THR A 187 -6.77 9.44 0.30
CA THR A 187 -7.66 10.40 -0.35
C THR A 187 -7.13 10.71 -1.76
N ILE A 188 -7.99 11.15 -2.69
CA ILE A 188 -7.54 11.63 -4.02
C ILE A 188 -7.01 13.09 -3.89
N GLY A 189 -6.24 13.36 -2.84
CA GLY A 189 -5.72 14.71 -2.60
C GLY A 189 -6.75 15.75 -2.18
N LEU A 190 -7.99 15.36 -1.90
CA LEU A 190 -9.02 16.27 -1.37
C LEU A 190 -8.80 16.60 0.11
N GLY A 191 -7.81 15.97 0.75
CA GLY A 191 -7.65 15.99 2.19
C GLY A 191 -8.79 15.23 2.86
N ASP A 192 -8.88 15.38 4.18
CA ASP A 192 -9.92 14.72 4.96
C ASP A 192 -11.26 15.45 4.90
N THR A 193 -11.93 15.42 3.74
CA THR A 193 -13.28 16.01 3.60
C THR A 193 -14.33 15.30 4.46
N THR A 194 -13.99 14.15 5.02
CA THR A 194 -14.88 13.25 5.76
C THR A 194 -14.63 13.21 7.26
N GLY A 195 -13.50 13.73 7.74
CA GLY A 195 -13.04 13.57 9.14
C GLY A 195 -12.44 12.18 9.47
N LEU A 196 -12.21 11.33 8.47
CA LEU A 196 -11.83 9.91 8.58
C LEU A 196 -10.32 9.66 8.46
N TYR A 197 -9.57 10.61 7.92
CA TYR A 197 -8.14 10.48 7.64
C TYR A 197 -7.36 11.63 8.28
N HIS A 198 -7.32 11.63 9.62
CA HIS A 198 -6.56 12.59 10.39
C HIS A 198 -5.08 12.62 9.96
N GLY A 199 -4.58 13.82 9.68
CA GLY A 199 -3.20 14.04 9.22
C GLY A 199 -3.04 14.12 7.70
N THR A 200 -4.05 13.74 6.91
CA THR A 200 -4.01 13.95 5.45
C THR A 200 -4.14 15.42 5.10
N GLN A 201 -3.31 15.84 4.16
CA GLN A 201 -3.23 17.18 3.61
C GLN A 201 -3.91 17.19 2.24
N GLN A 202 -4.55 18.32 1.93
CA GLN A 202 -5.03 18.54 0.58
C GLN A 202 -3.83 18.64 -0.38
N ILE A 203 -3.81 17.80 -1.40
CA ILE A 203 -2.81 17.84 -2.47
C ILE A 203 -3.30 18.86 -3.49
N ASN A 204 -2.47 19.85 -3.83
CA ASN A 204 -2.88 20.84 -4.80
C ASN A 204 -2.95 20.23 -6.23
N GLN A 205 -3.76 20.82 -7.10
CA GLN A 205 -3.96 20.30 -8.46
C GLN A 205 -2.64 20.21 -9.25
N ALA A 206 -1.74 21.18 -9.08
CA ALA A 206 -0.45 21.19 -9.76
C ALA A 206 0.48 20.03 -9.33
N GLN A 207 0.32 19.49 -8.13
CA GLN A 207 1.00 18.27 -7.68
C GLN A 207 0.35 17.04 -8.30
N MET A 208 -0.98 16.98 -8.32
CA MET A 208 -1.72 15.87 -8.93
C MET A 208 -1.40 15.72 -10.42
N ASP A 209 -1.33 16.82 -11.17
CA ASP A 209 -1.03 16.81 -12.62
C ASP A 209 0.39 16.26 -12.94
N ARG A 210 1.30 16.20 -11.96
CA ARG A 210 2.65 15.62 -12.14
C ARG A 210 2.64 14.10 -11.99
N TRP A 211 1.58 13.51 -11.44
CA TRP A 211 1.37 12.07 -11.47
C TRP A 211 0.80 11.69 -12.84
N SER A 212 1.58 10.94 -13.61
CA SER A 212 1.21 10.59 -14.99
C SER A 212 -0.01 9.67 -15.05
N ILE A 213 -0.20 8.85 -14.01
CA ILE A 213 -1.30 7.91 -13.89
C ILE A 213 -1.78 7.96 -12.44
N VAL A 214 -3.09 8.09 -12.27
CA VAL A 214 -3.77 7.92 -10.98
C VAL A 214 -4.78 6.80 -11.16
N THR A 215 -4.66 5.75 -10.36
CA THR A 215 -5.58 4.60 -10.35
C THR A 215 -6.19 4.44 -8.97
N THR A 216 -7.35 3.79 -8.90
CA THR A 216 -8.06 3.57 -7.64
C THR A 216 -8.12 2.09 -7.30
N LEU A 217 -7.72 1.73 -6.08
CA LEU A 217 -7.83 0.37 -5.57
C LEU A 217 -8.71 0.37 -4.31
N ASN A 218 -9.97 0.00 -4.50
CA ASN A 218 -10.98 -0.10 -3.45
C ASN A 218 -11.22 -1.57 -3.05
N TYR A 219 -12.20 -1.81 -2.17
CA TYR A 219 -12.55 -3.16 -1.72
C TYR A 219 -12.93 -4.06 -2.89
N LEU A 220 -12.49 -5.32 -2.80
CA LEU A 220 -12.68 -6.32 -3.83
C LEU A 220 -14.15 -6.76 -3.93
N PRO A 221 -14.58 -7.27 -5.08
CA PRO A 221 -15.82 -8.01 -5.18
C PRO A 221 -15.86 -9.15 -4.17
N HIS A 222 -17.05 -9.42 -3.62
CA HIS A 222 -17.27 -10.42 -2.57
C HIS A 222 -16.55 -11.75 -2.82
N ASP A 223 -16.77 -12.37 -3.98
CA ASP A 223 -16.20 -13.68 -4.31
C ASP A 223 -14.67 -13.67 -4.40
N HIS A 224 -14.08 -12.54 -4.81
CA HIS A 224 -12.63 -12.39 -4.89
C HIS A 224 -12.02 -12.34 -3.49
N GLU A 225 -12.63 -11.59 -2.57
CA GLU A 225 -12.17 -11.55 -1.18
C GLU A 225 -12.35 -12.91 -0.47
N VAL A 226 -13.46 -13.62 -0.73
CA VAL A 226 -13.66 -14.99 -0.23
C VAL A 226 -12.54 -15.91 -0.69
N ASN A 227 -12.15 -15.84 -1.97
CA ASN A 227 -11.07 -16.63 -2.51
C ASN A 227 -9.73 -16.31 -1.83
N ILE A 228 -9.43 -15.03 -1.60
CA ILE A 228 -8.19 -14.60 -0.92
C ILE A 228 -8.14 -15.12 0.51
N VAL A 229 -9.20 -14.90 1.30
CA VAL A 229 -9.24 -15.33 2.71
C VAL A 229 -9.10 -16.86 2.79
N THR A 230 -9.78 -17.59 1.90
CA THR A 230 -9.71 -19.05 1.83
C THR A 230 -8.32 -19.53 1.38
N ALA A 231 -7.63 -18.81 0.50
CA ALA A 231 -6.25 -19.13 0.09
C ALA A 231 -5.25 -18.93 1.24
N LYS A 232 -5.42 -17.85 2.01
CA LYS A 232 -4.55 -17.52 3.15
C LYS A 232 -4.76 -18.45 4.35
N VAL A 233 -6.01 -18.77 4.68
CA VAL A 233 -6.34 -19.58 5.85
C VAL A 233 -6.75 -20.99 5.41
N LYS A 234 -5.74 -21.83 5.20
CA LYS A 234 -5.88 -23.18 4.60
C LYS A 234 -6.80 -24.12 5.38
N SER A 235 -7.10 -23.88 6.65
CA SER A 235 -8.06 -24.69 7.41
C SER A 235 -9.48 -24.59 6.82
N PHE A 236 -9.89 -23.41 6.37
CA PHE A 236 -11.18 -23.18 5.72
C PHE A 236 -11.30 -23.80 4.31
N GLN A 237 -10.19 -24.20 3.67
CA GLN A 237 -10.23 -25.02 2.45
C GLN A 237 -10.56 -26.49 2.74
N LYS A 238 -10.11 -27.00 3.89
CA LYS A 238 -10.25 -28.41 4.25
C LYS A 238 -11.64 -28.72 4.78
N ASP A 239 -12.29 -27.75 5.42
CA ASP A 239 -13.65 -27.88 5.91
C ASP A 239 -14.66 -27.80 4.75
N LYS A 240 -15.64 -28.72 4.74
CA LYS A 240 -16.75 -28.73 3.78
C LYS A 240 -17.57 -27.44 3.82
N ASN A 241 -17.67 -26.81 4.99
CA ASN A 241 -18.43 -25.58 5.19
C ASN A 241 -17.54 -24.33 5.25
N GLY A 242 -16.22 -24.48 5.15
CA GLY A 242 -15.29 -23.38 5.42
C GLY A 242 -15.45 -22.21 4.45
N ARG A 243 -15.68 -22.50 3.16
CA ARG A 243 -15.96 -21.46 2.16
C ARG A 243 -17.25 -20.67 2.45
N ASP A 244 -18.31 -21.34 2.89
CA ASP A 244 -19.57 -20.68 3.28
C ASP A 244 -19.38 -19.80 4.52
N THR A 245 -18.59 -20.29 5.49
CA THR A 245 -18.21 -19.48 6.66
C THR A 245 -17.44 -18.24 6.24
N VAL A 246 -16.42 -18.36 5.40
CA VAL A 246 -15.66 -17.22 4.87
C VAL A 246 -16.56 -16.25 4.08
N SER A 247 -17.48 -16.76 3.25
CA SER A 247 -18.47 -15.91 2.55
C SER A 247 -19.30 -15.09 3.54
N LYS A 248 -19.77 -15.68 4.63
CA LYS A 248 -20.47 -14.94 5.69
C LYS A 248 -19.57 -13.92 6.38
N MET A 249 -18.29 -14.22 6.59
CA MET A 249 -17.33 -13.25 7.16
C MET A 249 -17.15 -12.03 6.25
N VAL A 250 -16.95 -12.26 4.94
CA VAL A 250 -16.89 -11.19 3.94
C VAL A 250 -18.22 -10.44 3.88
N ARG A 251 -19.36 -11.12 4.04
CA ARG A 251 -20.67 -10.46 4.11
C ARG A 251 -20.79 -9.48 5.28
N VAL A 252 -20.26 -9.82 6.46
CA VAL A 252 -20.18 -8.88 7.59
C VAL A 252 -19.31 -7.69 7.21
N ALA A 253 -18.15 -7.93 6.59
CA ALA A 253 -17.28 -6.85 6.14
C ALA A 253 -17.98 -5.91 5.14
N ASP A 254 -18.70 -6.45 4.16
CA ASP A 254 -19.48 -5.68 3.19
C ASP A 254 -20.53 -4.79 3.86
N LEU A 255 -21.22 -5.30 4.89
CA LEU A 255 -22.17 -4.51 5.67
C LEU A 255 -21.48 -3.39 6.44
N THR A 256 -20.34 -3.66 7.10
CA THR A 256 -19.58 -2.61 7.79
C THR A 256 -19.06 -1.54 6.85
N ARG A 257 -18.65 -1.92 5.62
CA ARG A 257 -18.21 -0.97 4.58
C ARG A 257 -19.35 -0.11 4.08
N ALA A 258 -20.53 -0.68 3.87
CA ALA A 258 -21.72 0.07 3.48
C ALA A 258 -22.12 1.09 4.55
N SER A 259 -22.17 0.67 5.82
CA SER A 259 -22.46 1.57 6.94
C SER A 259 -21.39 2.65 7.14
N PHE A 260 -20.11 2.33 6.92
CA PHE A 260 -19.05 3.32 6.91
C PHE A 260 -19.22 4.37 5.80
N MET A 261 -19.53 3.94 4.57
CA MET A 261 -19.77 4.87 3.45
C MET A 261 -21.00 5.76 3.67
N ASN A 262 -21.99 5.29 4.43
CA ASN A 262 -23.18 6.06 4.81
C ASN A 262 -22.95 7.00 6.00
N GLY A 263 -21.82 6.87 6.71
CA GLY A 263 -21.52 7.64 7.92
C GLY A 263 -22.12 7.07 9.22
N ASP A 264 -22.64 5.84 9.20
CA ASP A 264 -23.20 5.16 10.38
C ASP A 264 -22.11 4.49 11.25
N LEU A 265 -20.95 4.19 10.66
CA LEU A 265 -19.79 3.61 11.34
C LEU A 265 -18.55 4.44 11.07
N SER A 266 -17.71 4.60 12.09
CA SER A 266 -16.38 5.18 11.99
C SER A 266 -15.30 4.16 11.65
N THR A 267 -15.55 2.88 11.92
CA THR A 267 -14.58 1.79 11.74
C THR A 267 -15.06 0.77 10.71
N VAL A 268 -14.18 0.33 9.81
CA VAL A 268 -14.52 -0.58 8.69
C VAL A 268 -13.64 -1.82 8.66
N MET A 269 -14.18 -2.93 8.17
CA MET A 269 -13.43 -4.17 7.97
C MET A 269 -12.71 -4.17 6.61
N SER A 270 -11.39 -4.08 6.65
CA SER A 270 -10.53 -4.34 5.48
C SER A 270 -10.40 -5.85 5.20
N PRO A 271 -9.96 -6.26 4.00
CA PRO A 271 -9.61 -7.66 3.73
C PRO A 271 -8.59 -8.24 4.72
N ARG A 272 -7.65 -7.42 5.21
CA ARG A 272 -6.72 -7.80 6.28
C ARG A 272 -7.47 -8.16 7.56
N THR A 273 -8.48 -7.37 7.94
CA THR A 273 -9.31 -7.64 9.12
C THR A 273 -10.05 -8.97 8.99
N VAL A 274 -10.57 -9.28 7.80
CA VAL A 274 -11.27 -10.57 7.54
C VAL A 274 -10.30 -11.74 7.60
N ILE A 275 -9.09 -11.61 7.03
CA ILE A 275 -8.04 -12.64 7.13
C ILE A 275 -7.66 -12.88 8.60
N THR A 276 -7.38 -11.83 9.36
CA THR A 276 -7.05 -11.95 10.80
C THR A 276 -8.19 -12.55 11.60
N TRP A 277 -9.45 -12.24 11.25
CA TRP A 277 -10.60 -12.88 11.89
C TRP A 277 -10.63 -14.38 11.59
N ALA A 278 -10.35 -14.80 10.35
CA ALA A 278 -10.30 -16.21 9.98
C ALA A 278 -9.15 -16.95 10.68
N GLU A 279 -7.96 -16.35 10.75
CA GLU A 279 -6.84 -16.89 11.52
C GLU A 279 -7.19 -17.05 13.00
N ASN A 280 -7.80 -16.03 13.62
CA ASN A 280 -8.23 -16.10 15.02
C ASN A 280 -9.34 -17.13 15.24
N ALA A 281 -10.25 -17.30 14.29
CA ALA A 281 -11.29 -18.33 14.37
C ALA A 281 -10.68 -19.74 14.36
N ASP A 282 -9.62 -19.96 13.57
CA ASP A 282 -8.85 -21.21 13.55
C ASP A 282 -8.11 -21.44 14.88
N ILE A 283 -7.53 -20.38 15.46
CA ILE A 283 -6.81 -20.44 16.74
C ILE A 283 -7.74 -20.75 17.91
N PHE A 284 -8.88 -20.04 18.01
CA PHE A 284 -9.77 -20.14 19.16
C PHE A 284 -10.82 -21.24 19.03
N GLY A 285 -11.11 -21.71 17.81
CA GLY A 285 -12.23 -22.63 17.55
C GLY A 285 -13.61 -22.02 17.82
N ASP A 286 -13.69 -20.70 18.00
CA ASP A 286 -14.92 -19.94 18.25
C ASP A 286 -14.94 -18.70 17.35
N LEU A 287 -15.81 -18.74 16.33
CA LEU A 287 -15.94 -17.69 15.33
C LEU A 287 -16.47 -16.36 15.89
N ALA A 288 -17.41 -16.43 16.84
CA ALA A 288 -18.05 -15.26 17.44
C ALA A 288 -17.08 -14.56 18.40
N PHE A 289 -16.37 -15.33 19.22
CA PHE A 289 -15.31 -14.80 20.06
C PHE A 289 -14.18 -14.19 19.22
N ALA A 290 -13.74 -14.89 18.16
CA ALA A 290 -12.73 -14.39 17.24
C ALA A 290 -13.14 -13.07 16.57
N PHE A 291 -14.41 -12.93 16.14
CA PHE A 291 -14.95 -11.69 15.58
C PHE A 291 -14.81 -10.53 16.58
N ARG A 292 -15.21 -10.79 17.83
CA ARG A 292 -15.25 -9.79 18.87
C ARG A 292 -13.87 -9.23 19.20
N VAL A 293 -12.89 -10.11 19.38
CA VAL A 293 -11.51 -9.69 19.70
C VAL A 293 -10.77 -9.13 18.48
N THR A 294 -11.18 -9.47 17.26
CA THR A 294 -10.56 -8.96 16.03
C THR A 294 -11.09 -7.59 15.64
N PHE A 295 -12.39 -7.36 15.77
CA PHE A 295 -13.06 -6.17 15.24
C PHE A 295 -13.97 -5.47 16.25
N LEU A 296 -14.98 -6.15 16.81
CA LEU A 296 -16.04 -5.49 17.59
C LEU A 296 -15.52 -4.66 18.76
N ASN A 297 -14.50 -5.15 19.49
CA ASN A 297 -13.92 -4.44 20.62
C ASN A 297 -13.19 -3.13 20.23
N LYS A 298 -12.84 -2.97 18.95
CA LYS A 298 -12.19 -1.77 18.41
C LYS A 298 -13.19 -0.71 17.94
N CYS A 299 -14.46 -1.06 17.78
CA CYS A 299 -15.52 -0.13 17.42
C CYS A 299 -15.90 0.75 18.63
N ASP A 300 -16.41 1.95 18.34
CA ASP A 300 -17.03 2.81 19.34
C ASP A 300 -18.17 2.06 20.05
N GLU A 301 -18.32 2.27 21.35
CA GLU A 301 -19.32 1.55 22.15
C GLU A 301 -20.75 1.79 21.66
N LEU A 302 -21.03 2.99 21.13
CA LEU A 302 -22.34 3.36 20.56
C LEU A 302 -22.59 2.66 19.21
N GLU A 303 -21.53 2.26 18.50
CA GLU A 303 -21.60 1.57 17.21
C GLU A 303 -21.68 0.05 17.34
N ARG A 304 -21.22 -0.52 18.47
CA ARG A 304 -21.19 -1.98 18.70
C ARG A 304 -22.54 -2.68 18.46
N PRO A 305 -23.71 -2.12 18.85
CA PRO A 305 -24.99 -2.76 18.58
C PRO A 305 -25.28 -2.93 17.08
N LEU A 306 -24.93 -1.93 16.26
CA LEU A 306 -25.10 -1.98 14.81
C LEU A 306 -24.18 -3.05 14.19
N VAL A 307 -22.93 -3.11 14.65
CA VAL A 307 -21.96 -4.13 14.20
C VAL A 307 -22.40 -5.55 14.60
N ALA A 308 -22.97 -5.71 15.81
CA ALA A 308 -23.55 -6.97 16.25
C ALA A 308 -24.77 -7.38 15.39
N GLU A 309 -25.59 -6.41 14.98
CA GLU A 309 -26.68 -6.66 14.03
C GLU A 309 -26.15 -7.12 12.67
N HIS A 310 -25.07 -6.52 12.14
CA HIS A 310 -24.44 -6.98 10.91
C HIS A 310 -23.95 -8.43 11.01
N TYR A 311 -23.36 -8.81 12.14
CA TYR A 311 -22.99 -10.19 12.42
C TYR A 311 -24.21 -11.11 12.43
N GLN A 312 -25.28 -10.75 13.14
CA GLN A 312 -26.52 -11.52 13.19
C GLN A 312 -27.15 -11.69 11.80
N ARG A 313 -27.17 -10.64 10.98
CA ARG A 313 -27.70 -10.70 9.60
C ARG A 313 -26.94 -11.67 8.71
N ALA A 314 -25.63 -11.83 8.91
CA ALA A 314 -24.80 -12.73 8.12
C ALA A 314 -24.79 -14.19 8.65
N PHE A 315 -24.75 -14.36 9.98
CA PHE A 315 -24.58 -15.67 10.62
C PHE A 315 -25.85 -16.27 11.21
N GLY A 316 -26.91 -15.47 11.42
CA GLY A 316 -28.12 -15.89 12.12
C GLY A 316 -27.90 -16.14 13.62
N VAL A 317 -26.82 -15.61 14.19
CA VAL A 317 -26.42 -15.81 15.61
C VAL A 317 -26.30 -14.46 16.29
N GLU A 318 -26.89 -14.32 17.47
CA GLU A 318 -26.76 -13.11 18.29
C GLU A 318 -25.45 -13.11 19.08
N LEU A 319 -24.76 -11.97 19.04
CA LEU A 319 -23.66 -11.68 19.95
C LEU A 319 -24.22 -11.17 21.28
N LYS A 320 -23.45 -11.35 22.38
CA LYS A 320 -23.83 -10.84 23.70
C LYS A 320 -24.03 -9.32 23.69
N GLU A 321 -23.31 -8.63 22.83
CA GLU A 321 -23.32 -7.17 22.66
C GLU A 321 -24.46 -6.66 21.75
N SER A 322 -25.38 -7.54 21.31
CA SER A 322 -26.60 -7.15 20.57
C SER A 322 -27.52 -6.28 21.43
N ALA A 323 -28.21 -5.32 20.80
CA ALA A 323 -29.24 -4.50 21.46
C ALA A 323 -30.30 -5.33 22.19
N ALA A 324 -30.61 -6.55 21.69
CA ALA A 324 -31.54 -7.47 22.34
C ALA A 324 -31.07 -7.95 23.73
N ASN A 325 -29.76 -8.05 23.95
CA ASN A 325 -29.17 -8.52 25.20
C ASN A 325 -28.86 -7.38 26.18
N ILE A 326 -28.56 -6.17 25.69
CA ILE A 326 -28.36 -4.98 26.53
C ILE A 326 -29.64 -4.59 27.29
N VAL A 327 -30.82 -4.80 26.68
CA VAL A 327 -32.12 -4.55 27.32
C VAL A 327 -32.46 -5.58 28.40
N LEU A 328 -31.84 -6.77 28.38
CA LEU A 328 -32.05 -7.83 29.37
C LEU A 328 -31.12 -7.72 30.58
N GLU A 329 -30.02 -6.97 30.47
CA GLU A 329 -29.05 -6.74 31.55
C GLU A 329 -29.18 -5.37 32.25
N ALA A 330 -30.08 -4.49 31.77
CA ALA A 330 -30.41 -3.19 32.35
C ALA A 330 -31.68 -3.24 33.22
#